data_AF-A0A519MRU9-F1
#
_entry.id   AF-A0A519MRU9-F1
#
_cell.length_a   1.000
_cell.length_b   1.000
_cell.length_c   1.000
_cell.angle_alpha   90.00
_cell.angle_beta   90.00
_cell.angle_gamma   90.00
#
_symmetry.space_group_name_H-M   'P 1'
#
loop_
_entity.id
_entity.type
_entity.pdbx_description
1 polymer ?
#
loop_
_entity_poly.entity_id
_entity_poly.type
_entity_poly.pdbx_seq_one_letter_code
_entity_poly.pdbx_strand_id
1 'polypeptide(L)'
;MKNLPIYLALFFVSIAFSQHDHHNMQPKDSMPKMQMDTTKMDHDMTMGNMSHAFSQNLSMNRNGSGTSWLPDASPMYGAMFHAKDWMFMAHGNLFVRYNNQDFASKGSRGDDEFDAPNWLMFMGQRKIGQKGLFHFNTMFSFDALTGGNDGYPLLFQSGEAYRGSALVDRQHPHDLFSELSVSYSYAFTKDMDAFVYVGYPGEPALGAVAFMHRPSALNNPDAPLSHHWVDATHITFGVATIGFRYGEFKVEGSSFTGREPNEHRYDFDKPRFDSYSGRLSFNPDKNWALQVSHGFLKQPEELHPDDVNRTTASATYSLPLADDGWFNATALWGMNKTQGHDGEHAALLEASWNRKKLAVYGRYEFVQKSSEELSLPDAIYGDSVFPVNAVTAGLSYDLYSIGKFKFAAGGQMSFYSTSSRLDGLYGNNPMAFEVYLRVYPSLMKM
;
A
#
# COMPACT_ATOMS: atom_id res chain seq x y z
N MET A 1 -7.58 41.37 -13.33
CA MET A 1 -8.86 41.37 -12.58
C MET A 1 -8.80 40.25 -11.56
N LYS A 2 -9.00 40.62 -10.29
CA LYS A 2 -9.34 39.81 -9.11
C LYS A 2 -8.42 38.64 -8.73
N ASN A 3 -7.53 38.96 -7.79
CA ASN A 3 -6.88 38.03 -6.87
C ASN A 3 -7.95 37.29 -6.04
N LEU A 4 -7.89 35.95 -5.98
CA LEU A 4 -8.70 35.13 -5.08
C LEU A 4 -7.74 34.46 -4.07
N PRO A 5 -7.89 34.68 -2.76
CA PRO A 5 -7.07 33.99 -1.78
C PRO A 5 -7.58 32.57 -1.55
N ILE A 6 -6.69 31.59 -1.69
CA ILE A 6 -6.90 30.19 -1.36
C ILE A 6 -6.91 30.08 0.17
N TYR A 7 -8.06 29.80 0.76
CA TYR A 7 -8.18 29.43 2.17
C TYR A 7 -8.04 27.92 2.30
N LEU A 8 -6.93 27.49 2.87
CA LEU A 8 -6.70 26.11 3.30
C LEU A 8 -7.59 25.84 4.54
N ALA A 9 -8.71 25.16 4.36
CA ALA A 9 -9.58 24.77 5.47
C ALA A 9 -9.06 23.47 6.11
N LEU A 10 -8.30 23.61 7.19
CA LEU A 10 -7.98 22.51 8.10
C LEU A 10 -9.26 22.08 8.83
N PHE A 11 -9.78 20.90 8.51
CA PHE A 11 -10.85 20.26 9.29
C PHE A 11 -10.29 19.80 10.64
N PHE A 12 -10.47 20.63 11.68
CA PHE A 12 -10.33 20.21 13.07
C PHE A 12 -11.61 19.50 13.51
N VAL A 13 -11.56 18.18 13.68
CA VAL A 13 -12.59 17.46 14.44
C VAL A 13 -12.42 17.82 15.91
N SER A 14 -13.32 18.67 16.42
CA SER A 14 -13.37 19.03 17.83
C SER A 14 -13.99 17.88 18.62
N ILE A 15 -13.19 17.13 19.37
CA ILE A 15 -13.69 16.18 20.36
C ILE A 15 -14.02 16.97 21.63
N ALA A 16 -15.30 17.19 21.88
CA ALA A 16 -15.78 17.78 23.13
C ALA A 16 -15.57 16.80 24.29
N PHE A 17 -14.65 17.11 25.20
CA PHE A 17 -14.54 16.42 26.48
C PHE A 17 -15.49 17.10 27.49
N SER A 18 -16.46 16.35 28.00
CA SER A 18 -17.22 16.73 29.18
C SER A 18 -16.35 16.56 30.42
N GLN A 19 -16.07 17.65 31.13
CA GLN A 19 -15.45 17.64 32.46
C GLN A 19 -16.44 17.03 33.47
N HIS A 20 -15.99 16.02 34.22
CA HIS A 20 -16.57 15.68 35.51
C HIS A 20 -15.53 15.96 36.59
N ASP A 21 -15.81 16.99 37.39
CA ASP A 21 -15.11 17.31 38.62
C ASP A 21 -15.29 16.18 39.65
N HIS A 22 -14.19 15.69 40.21
CA HIS A 22 -14.22 14.92 41.45
C HIS A 22 -13.23 15.49 42.46
N HIS A 23 -13.80 16.06 43.51
CA HIS A 23 -13.12 16.55 44.70
C HIS A 23 -12.41 15.42 45.46
N ASN A 24 -11.20 15.75 45.91
CA ASN A 24 -10.40 15.06 46.92
C ASN A 24 -11.16 14.89 48.25
N MET A 25 -11.17 13.69 48.84
CA MET A 25 -11.12 13.49 50.30
C MET A 25 -10.37 12.20 50.66
N GLN A 26 -9.53 12.31 51.70
CA GLN A 26 -8.64 11.31 52.31
C GLN A 26 -9.39 10.29 53.23
N PRO A 27 -8.72 9.19 53.65
CA PRO A 27 -9.37 7.99 54.18
C PRO A 27 -9.58 7.99 55.70
N LYS A 28 -10.56 7.21 56.17
CA LYS A 28 -10.68 6.78 57.57
C LYS A 28 -11.09 5.31 57.67
N ASP A 29 -10.39 4.60 58.56
CA ASP A 29 -10.61 3.23 59.00
C ASP A 29 -11.93 3.03 59.76
N SER A 30 -12.57 1.86 59.60
CA SER A 30 -12.89 0.87 60.66
C SER A 30 -14.15 0.00 60.41
N MET A 31 -13.91 -1.33 60.42
CA MET A 31 -14.75 -2.42 61.00
C MET A 31 -16.01 -2.97 60.24
N PRO A 32 -16.42 -4.24 60.50
CA PRO A 32 -16.77 -5.22 59.45
C PRO A 32 -18.23 -5.73 59.41
N LYS A 33 -18.51 -6.53 58.36
CA LYS A 33 -19.65 -7.45 58.08
C LYS A 33 -20.75 -6.89 57.16
N MET A 34 -20.94 -7.48 56.00
CA MET A 34 -21.91 -8.57 55.76
C MET A 34 -21.86 -8.99 54.29
N GLN A 35 -21.90 -10.31 54.10
CA GLN A 35 -21.99 -11.01 52.84
C GLN A 35 -23.38 -10.76 52.22
N MET A 36 -23.43 -10.13 51.06
CA MET A 36 -24.57 -10.22 50.15
C MET A 36 -24.05 -10.65 48.79
N ASP A 37 -24.35 -11.90 48.46
CA ASP A 37 -24.28 -12.45 47.12
C ASP A 37 -25.29 -11.71 46.25
N THR A 38 -24.80 -10.76 45.46
CA THR A 38 -25.49 -10.32 44.25
C THR A 38 -24.54 -10.58 43.10
N THR A 39 -24.79 -11.69 42.41
CA THR A 39 -24.23 -12.01 41.10
C THR A 39 -24.62 -10.94 40.09
N LYS A 40 -23.87 -9.83 40.10
CA LYS A 40 -23.73 -8.98 38.93
C LYS A 40 -22.96 -9.81 37.91
N MET A 41 -23.69 -10.31 36.92
CA MET A 41 -23.07 -10.70 35.66
C MET A 41 -22.58 -9.42 35.00
N ASP A 42 -21.39 -8.98 35.41
CA ASP A 42 -20.57 -8.10 34.58
C ASP A 42 -20.23 -8.92 33.33
N HIS A 43 -21.03 -8.74 32.29
CA HIS A 43 -20.59 -8.98 30.92
C HIS A 43 -19.54 -7.92 30.60
N ASP A 44 -18.35 -8.11 31.18
CA ASP A 44 -17.14 -7.46 30.72
C ASP A 44 -16.85 -8.05 29.34
N MET A 45 -17.50 -7.46 28.34
CA MET A 45 -17.20 -7.69 26.93
C MET A 45 -15.78 -7.17 26.76
N THR A 46 -14.80 -8.05 26.97
CA THR A 46 -13.44 -7.85 26.50
C THR A 46 -13.57 -7.62 25.00
N MET A 47 -13.60 -6.34 24.61
CA MET A 47 -13.68 -5.92 23.21
C MET A 47 -12.40 -6.43 22.57
N GLY A 48 -12.49 -7.60 21.92
CA GLY A 48 -11.37 -8.24 21.28
C GLY A 48 -10.75 -7.32 20.23
N ASN A 49 -9.44 -7.46 20.02
CA ASN A 49 -8.77 -6.78 18.92
C ASN A 49 -9.40 -7.17 17.57
N MET A 50 -9.28 -6.27 16.59
CA MET A 50 -9.68 -6.58 15.22
C MET A 50 -8.92 -7.80 14.71
N SER A 51 -9.64 -8.77 14.14
CA SER A 51 -9.07 -9.91 13.42
C SER A 51 -8.67 -9.55 11.98
N HIS A 52 -8.10 -10.51 11.27
CA HIS A 52 -7.90 -10.45 9.81
C HIS A 52 -9.22 -10.20 9.05
N ALA A 53 -9.14 -9.48 7.93
CA ALA A 53 -10.29 -9.06 7.12
C ALA A 53 -11.13 -10.23 6.58
N PHE A 54 -10.50 -11.39 6.36
CA PHE A 54 -11.15 -12.58 5.80
C PHE A 54 -11.16 -13.78 6.74
N SER A 55 -10.83 -13.63 8.02
CA SER A 55 -10.89 -14.72 9.01
C SER A 55 -10.96 -14.19 10.44
N GLN A 56 -11.88 -14.73 11.23
CA GLN A 56 -11.97 -14.42 12.65
C GLN A 56 -10.85 -15.06 13.49
N ASN A 57 -10.11 -16.00 12.90
CA ASN A 57 -9.13 -16.84 13.59
C ASN A 57 -7.68 -16.46 13.27
N LEU A 58 -7.48 -15.45 12.41
CA LEU A 58 -6.16 -14.94 12.04
C LEU A 58 -5.90 -13.56 12.63
N SER A 59 -4.62 -13.28 12.88
CA SER A 59 -4.16 -11.95 13.31
C SER A 59 -4.46 -10.90 12.23
N MET A 60 -4.89 -9.72 12.65
CA MET A 60 -5.03 -8.56 11.76
C MET A 60 -3.72 -8.14 11.11
N ASN A 61 -2.57 -8.40 11.74
CA ASN A 61 -1.25 -8.09 11.19
C ASN A 61 -0.97 -8.81 9.87
N ARG A 62 -1.69 -9.91 9.60
CA ARG A 62 -1.63 -10.64 8.32
C ARG A 62 -2.32 -9.89 7.17
N ASN A 63 -3.13 -8.86 7.45
CA ASN A 63 -3.77 -8.07 6.39
C ASN A 63 -2.70 -7.34 5.57
N GLY A 64 -2.59 -7.66 4.28
CA GLY A 64 -1.93 -6.82 3.29
C GLY A 64 -2.93 -5.90 2.57
N SER A 65 -2.57 -5.45 1.37
CA SER A 65 -3.49 -4.76 0.46
C SER A 65 -4.49 -5.74 -0.17
N GLY A 66 -5.71 -5.31 -0.45
CA GLY A 66 -6.74 -6.18 -1.02
C GLY A 66 -6.95 -7.47 -0.23
N THR A 67 -6.78 -8.60 -0.92
CA THR A 67 -6.86 -9.93 -0.32
C THR A 67 -5.48 -10.51 0.05
N SER A 68 -4.37 -9.77 -0.10
CA SER A 68 -3.00 -10.29 0.08
C SER A 68 -2.63 -10.53 1.55
N TRP A 69 -1.53 -11.26 1.78
CA TRP A 69 -1.05 -11.60 3.12
C TRP A 69 0.32 -11.01 3.45
N LEU A 70 0.41 -10.43 4.64
CA LEU A 70 1.66 -10.11 5.33
C LEU A 70 2.01 -11.19 6.37
N PRO A 71 3.25 -11.23 6.88
CA PRO A 71 3.57 -11.99 8.09
C PRO A 71 2.72 -11.57 9.30
N ASP A 72 2.37 -12.51 10.18
CA ASP A 72 1.67 -12.17 11.44
C ASP A 72 2.50 -11.24 12.36
N ALA A 73 3.82 -11.28 12.21
CA ALA A 73 4.76 -10.50 12.98
C ALA A 73 5.00 -9.08 12.42
N SER A 74 4.35 -8.74 11.30
CA SER A 74 4.43 -7.40 10.71
C SER A 74 3.91 -6.34 11.68
N PRO A 75 4.51 -5.13 11.71
CA PRO A 75 3.99 -4.04 12.51
C PRO A 75 2.66 -3.54 11.94
N MET A 76 1.72 -3.14 12.80
CA MET A 76 0.47 -2.53 12.39
C MET A 76 0.36 -1.12 12.97
N TYR A 77 0.09 -0.16 12.11
CA TYR A 77 -0.07 1.25 12.49
C TYR A 77 -1.52 1.63 12.24
N GLY A 78 -2.15 2.30 13.20
CA GLY A 78 -3.55 2.64 13.03
C GLY A 78 -4.19 3.17 14.29
N ALA A 79 -5.31 3.86 14.10
CA ALA A 79 -6.17 4.31 15.17
C ALA A 79 -7.42 3.44 15.22
N MET A 80 -7.47 2.54 16.20
CA MET A 80 -8.66 1.74 16.49
C MET A 80 -9.73 2.53 17.24
N PHE A 81 -10.97 2.26 16.91
CA PHE A 81 -12.15 2.70 17.66
C PHE A 81 -13.29 1.69 17.52
N HIS A 82 -14.17 1.67 18.51
CA HIS A 82 -15.23 0.69 18.64
C HIS A 82 -16.59 1.37 18.75
N ALA A 83 -17.61 0.78 18.13
CA ALA A 83 -18.99 1.21 18.33
C ALA A 83 -19.93 -0.01 18.29
N LYS A 84 -20.47 -0.38 19.46
CA LYS A 84 -21.29 -1.60 19.62
C LYS A 84 -20.52 -2.82 19.10
N ASP A 85 -21.10 -3.56 18.15
CA ASP A 85 -20.50 -4.76 17.55
C ASP A 85 -19.46 -4.45 16.45
N TRP A 86 -19.25 -3.17 16.13
CA TRP A 86 -18.30 -2.76 15.10
C TRP A 86 -16.93 -2.42 15.69
N MET A 87 -15.91 -2.91 15.00
CA MET A 87 -14.53 -2.50 15.16
C MET A 87 -14.13 -1.70 13.92
N PHE A 88 -13.48 -0.57 14.11
CA PHE A 88 -13.02 0.28 13.03
C PHE A 88 -11.55 0.63 13.21
N MET A 89 -10.89 0.89 12.09
CA MET A 89 -9.52 1.39 12.05
C MET A 89 -9.41 2.53 11.05
N ALA A 90 -8.74 3.61 11.44
CA ALA A 90 -8.18 4.58 10.51
C ALA A 90 -6.68 4.34 10.37
N HIS A 91 -6.20 4.22 9.13
CA HIS A 91 -4.79 4.06 8.79
C HIS A 91 -4.44 5.05 7.67
N GLY A 92 -3.18 5.40 7.48
CA GLY A 92 -2.83 6.43 6.52
C GLY A 92 -1.35 6.74 6.50
N ASN A 93 -0.95 7.46 5.46
CA ASN A 93 0.39 8.03 5.35
C ASN A 93 0.31 9.29 4.49
N LEU A 94 1.10 10.29 4.85
CA LEU A 94 1.26 11.52 4.07
C LEU A 94 2.74 11.87 4.08
N PHE A 95 3.34 11.97 2.91
CA PHE A 95 4.63 12.60 2.72
C PHE A 95 4.40 13.99 2.16
N VAL A 96 5.11 14.99 2.66
CA VAL A 96 5.25 16.31 2.01
C VAL A 96 6.72 16.44 1.70
N ARG A 97 7.08 16.49 0.42
CA ARG A 97 8.46 16.35 0.02
C ARG A 97 8.87 17.33 -1.06
N TYR A 98 10.18 17.55 -1.14
CA TYR A 98 10.83 18.08 -2.32
C TYR A 98 11.60 16.93 -2.96
N ASN A 99 11.31 16.67 -4.22
CA ASN A 99 11.83 15.58 -5.01
C ASN A 99 12.61 16.14 -6.19
N ASN A 100 13.85 15.69 -6.37
CA ASN A 100 14.68 16.11 -7.49
C ASN A 100 15.30 14.89 -8.17
N GLN A 101 14.89 14.68 -9.41
CA GLN A 101 15.24 13.58 -10.27
C GLN A 101 16.28 14.05 -11.28
N ASP A 102 17.50 13.51 -11.22
CA ASP A 102 18.69 14.03 -11.91
C ASP A 102 19.18 15.40 -11.40
N PHE A 103 19.50 15.48 -10.11
CA PHE A 103 20.01 16.71 -9.50
C PHE A 103 21.38 17.16 -10.01
N ALA A 104 22.08 16.28 -10.71
CA ALA A 104 23.34 16.63 -11.39
C ALA A 104 23.09 17.29 -12.76
N SER A 105 21.83 17.35 -13.21
CA SER A 105 21.36 17.93 -14.48
C SER A 105 22.19 17.47 -15.68
N LYS A 106 22.44 16.15 -15.75
CA LYS A 106 23.26 15.54 -16.81
C LYS A 106 22.42 15.02 -17.96
N GLY A 107 21.14 14.76 -17.73
CA GLY A 107 20.16 14.32 -18.73
C GLY A 107 19.17 15.42 -19.10
N SER A 108 18.23 15.04 -19.97
CA SER A 108 17.07 15.84 -20.40
C SER A 108 15.74 15.31 -19.84
N ARG A 109 15.74 14.15 -19.19
CA ARG A 109 14.57 13.50 -18.58
C ARG A 109 14.38 13.81 -17.08
N GLY A 110 15.32 14.52 -16.46
CA GLY A 110 15.22 14.94 -15.07
C GLY A 110 14.19 16.05 -14.85
N ASP A 111 13.65 16.12 -13.63
CA ASP A 111 12.70 17.15 -13.21
C ASP A 111 12.70 17.29 -11.68
N ASP A 112 12.12 18.36 -11.15
CA ASP A 112 11.99 18.58 -9.71
C ASP A 112 10.64 19.17 -9.30
N GLU A 113 10.12 18.72 -8.17
CA GLU A 113 8.79 19.09 -7.73
C GLU A 113 8.62 19.07 -6.21
N PHE A 114 7.72 19.92 -5.73
CA PHE A 114 7.11 19.77 -4.41
C PHE A 114 5.81 19.00 -4.57
N ASP A 115 5.78 17.79 -4.05
CA ASP A 115 4.62 16.90 -4.14
C ASP A 115 4.27 16.33 -2.76
N ALA A 116 3.13 15.64 -2.67
CA ALA A 116 2.72 15.02 -1.42
C ALA A 116 1.99 13.68 -1.58
N PRO A 117 2.70 12.59 -1.92
CA PRO A 117 2.17 11.24 -1.97
C PRO A 117 1.47 10.88 -0.67
N ASN A 118 0.23 10.43 -0.78
CA ASN A 118 -0.60 10.21 0.39
C ASN A 118 -1.67 9.16 0.16
N TRP A 119 -2.15 8.64 1.29
CA TRP A 119 -3.32 7.79 1.32
C TRP A 119 -3.94 7.78 2.70
N LEU A 120 -5.26 7.63 2.75
CA LEU A 120 -6.04 7.49 3.97
C LEU A 120 -6.96 6.30 3.82
N MET A 121 -6.85 5.35 4.73
CA MET A 121 -7.74 4.20 4.80
C MET A 121 -8.67 4.28 5.99
N PHE A 122 -9.90 3.85 5.78
CA PHE A 122 -10.87 3.60 6.84
C PHE A 122 -11.48 2.21 6.63
N MET A 123 -11.36 1.40 7.67
CA MET A 123 -11.71 -0.02 7.67
C MET A 123 -12.72 -0.27 8.77
N GLY A 124 -13.64 -1.21 8.53
CA GLY A 124 -14.61 -1.60 9.54
C GLY A 124 -14.97 -3.06 9.43
N GLN A 125 -15.18 -3.71 10.57
CA GLN A 125 -15.63 -5.09 10.60
C GLN A 125 -16.61 -5.36 11.73
N ARG A 126 -17.42 -6.39 11.51
CA ARG A 126 -18.41 -6.87 12.47
C ARG A 126 -18.61 -8.37 12.32
N LYS A 127 -18.66 -9.07 13.45
CA LYS A 127 -19.04 -10.50 13.48
C LYS A 127 -20.53 -10.67 13.15
N ILE A 128 -20.85 -11.65 12.33
CA ILE A 128 -22.20 -12.06 11.93
C ILE A 128 -22.45 -13.48 12.45
N GLY A 129 -23.22 -13.59 13.53
CA GLY A 129 -23.38 -14.84 14.25
C GLY A 129 -22.05 -15.35 14.83
N GLN A 130 -21.91 -16.67 14.95
CA GLN A 130 -20.71 -17.29 15.53
C GLN A 130 -19.59 -17.53 14.51
N LYS A 131 -19.90 -17.50 13.21
CA LYS A 131 -19.01 -17.98 12.14
C LYS A 131 -18.80 -16.98 11.00
N GLY A 132 -19.68 -16.00 10.85
CA GLY A 132 -19.59 -14.98 9.80
C GLY A 132 -18.78 -13.76 10.24
N LEU A 133 -18.04 -13.16 9.32
CA LEU A 133 -17.40 -11.86 9.48
C LEU A 133 -17.75 -11.00 8.27
N PHE A 134 -18.29 -9.81 8.53
CA PHE A 134 -18.44 -8.77 7.54
C PHE A 134 -17.31 -7.75 7.71
N HIS A 135 -16.71 -7.34 6.61
CA HIS A 135 -15.63 -6.35 6.60
C HIS A 135 -15.78 -5.41 5.40
N PHE A 136 -15.33 -4.17 5.55
CA PHE A 136 -15.22 -3.23 4.45
C PHE A 136 -13.95 -2.39 4.58
N ASN A 137 -13.40 -2.00 3.44
CA ASN A 137 -12.29 -1.06 3.33
C ASN A 137 -12.67 0.11 2.43
N THR A 138 -12.10 1.25 2.76
CA THR A 138 -12.04 2.42 1.90
C THR A 138 -10.61 2.92 1.90
N MET A 139 -10.11 3.37 0.75
CA MET A 139 -8.84 4.04 0.58
C MET A 139 -9.03 5.28 -0.29
N PHE A 140 -8.54 6.40 0.21
CA PHE A 140 -8.59 7.69 -0.47
C PHE A 140 -7.18 8.16 -0.79
N SER A 141 -6.98 8.69 -2.00
CA SER A 141 -5.76 9.42 -2.37
C SER A 141 -6.09 10.88 -2.67
N PHE A 142 -5.21 11.78 -2.22
CA PHE A 142 -5.25 13.19 -2.58
C PHE A 142 -4.08 13.59 -3.50
N ASP A 143 -3.40 12.62 -4.12
CA ASP A 143 -2.22 12.85 -4.97
C ASP A 143 -2.52 13.86 -6.09
N ALA A 144 -3.65 13.71 -6.79
CA ALA A 144 -4.05 14.63 -7.86
C ALA A 144 -4.27 16.08 -7.38
N LEU A 145 -4.66 16.26 -6.10
CA LEU A 145 -4.85 17.59 -5.50
C LEU A 145 -3.52 18.24 -5.13
N THR A 146 -2.50 17.45 -4.78
CA THR A 146 -1.23 17.94 -4.23
C THR A 146 -0.10 17.98 -5.25
N GLY A 147 -0.04 17.02 -6.17
CA GLY A 147 0.97 16.91 -7.24
C GLY A 147 0.42 17.06 -8.66
N GLY A 148 -0.88 17.38 -8.82
CA GLY A 148 -1.48 17.52 -10.16
C GLY A 148 -1.81 16.17 -10.83
N ASN A 149 -2.39 16.25 -12.02
CA ASN A 149 -2.90 15.06 -12.73
C ASN A 149 -1.84 14.29 -13.53
N ASP A 150 -0.67 14.88 -13.75
CA ASP A 150 0.52 14.27 -14.34
C ASP A 150 1.46 13.64 -13.30
N GLY A 151 1.05 13.63 -12.02
CA GLY A 151 1.74 12.93 -10.95
C GLY A 151 3.06 13.58 -10.55
N TYR A 152 4.06 12.80 -10.13
CA TYR A 152 5.35 13.34 -9.67
C TYR A 152 6.54 12.81 -10.49
N PRO A 153 7.66 13.56 -10.59
CA PRO A 153 8.89 13.10 -11.24
C PRO A 153 9.44 11.82 -10.61
N LEU A 154 9.74 10.82 -11.41
CA LEU A 154 10.45 9.62 -10.98
C LEU A 154 11.18 9.00 -12.18
N LEU A 155 12.50 9.09 -12.23
CA LEU A 155 13.26 8.61 -13.39
C LEU A 155 12.97 7.16 -13.70
N PHE A 156 12.84 6.86 -15.00
CA PHE A 156 12.52 5.55 -15.53
C PHE A 156 11.14 5.01 -15.13
N GLN A 157 10.32 5.78 -14.43
CA GLN A 157 8.93 5.39 -14.25
C GLN A 157 8.19 5.46 -15.59
N SER A 158 7.29 4.52 -15.80
CA SER A 158 6.43 4.44 -16.98
C SER A 158 5.10 3.84 -16.54
N GLY A 159 4.07 4.09 -17.33
CA GLY A 159 2.72 3.57 -17.10
C GLY A 159 1.67 4.69 -17.16
N GLU A 160 0.43 4.31 -17.47
CA GLU A 160 -0.69 5.21 -17.73
C GLU A 160 -0.44 6.28 -18.82
N ALA A 161 -1.51 7.01 -19.15
CA ALA A 161 -1.48 8.14 -20.08
C ALA A 161 -2.06 9.40 -19.43
N TYR A 162 -1.57 10.55 -19.87
CA TYR A 162 -2.13 11.85 -19.54
C TYR A 162 -2.20 12.75 -20.78
N ARG A 163 -3.38 13.29 -21.04
CA ARG A 163 -3.77 14.07 -22.23
C ARG A 163 -3.40 13.39 -23.54
N GLY A 164 -3.60 12.07 -23.60
CA GLY A 164 -3.30 11.24 -24.77
C GLY A 164 -1.81 11.03 -25.05
N SER A 165 -0.93 11.26 -24.06
CA SER A 165 0.50 10.97 -24.12
C SER A 165 0.91 10.06 -22.97
N ALA A 166 1.85 9.15 -23.21
CA ALA A 166 2.37 8.27 -22.16
C ALA A 166 3.07 9.09 -21.06
N LEU A 167 2.84 8.74 -19.80
CA LEU A 167 3.64 9.27 -18.71
C LEU A 167 4.95 8.50 -18.65
N VAL A 168 6.06 9.23 -18.81
CA VAL A 168 7.42 8.68 -18.73
C VAL A 168 8.25 9.58 -17.84
N ASP A 169 9.08 8.96 -17.02
CA ASP A 169 9.88 9.59 -15.97
C ASP A 169 9.02 10.29 -14.91
N ARG A 170 7.74 9.87 -14.81
CA ARG A 170 6.78 10.33 -13.82
C ARG A 170 5.94 9.16 -13.32
N GLN A 171 5.59 9.18 -12.04
CA GLN A 171 4.61 8.27 -11.45
C GLN A 171 3.24 8.93 -11.50
N HIS A 172 2.26 8.26 -12.12
CA HIS A 172 0.87 8.71 -12.16
C HIS A 172 0.26 8.78 -10.74
N PRO A 173 -0.66 9.74 -10.49
CA PRO A 173 -1.37 9.82 -9.22
C PRO A 173 -2.45 8.73 -9.16
N HIS A 174 -2.77 8.27 -7.94
CA HIS A 174 -3.95 7.45 -7.75
C HIS A 174 -5.22 8.30 -7.88
N ASP A 175 -6.31 7.65 -8.29
CA ASP A 175 -7.65 8.24 -8.23
C ASP A 175 -8.08 8.50 -6.78
N LEU A 176 -8.98 9.48 -6.59
CA LEU A 176 -9.48 9.89 -5.28
C LEU A 176 -9.96 8.70 -4.45
N PHE A 177 -10.68 7.78 -5.09
CA PHE A 177 -11.04 6.50 -4.50
C PHE A 177 -10.08 5.46 -5.04
N SER A 178 -9.19 4.95 -4.20
CA SER A 178 -8.21 3.92 -4.57
C SER A 178 -8.66 2.53 -4.08
N GLU A 179 -9.56 2.46 -3.10
CA GLU A 179 -10.26 1.24 -2.72
C GLU A 179 -11.65 1.57 -2.17
N LEU A 180 -12.67 0.82 -2.60
CA LEU A 180 -13.98 0.73 -1.99
C LEU A 180 -14.42 -0.73 -2.05
N SER A 181 -14.20 -1.47 -0.97
CA SER A 181 -14.39 -2.90 -0.96
C SER A 181 -15.21 -3.40 0.22
N VAL A 182 -15.89 -4.51 -0.02
CA VAL A 182 -16.62 -5.27 1.00
C VAL A 182 -16.26 -6.73 0.90
N SER A 183 -16.26 -7.40 2.05
CA SER A 183 -16.06 -8.84 2.10
C SER A 183 -16.93 -9.49 3.16
N TYR A 184 -17.22 -10.76 2.90
CA TYR A 184 -17.85 -11.65 3.86
C TYR A 184 -17.04 -12.94 3.94
N SER A 185 -16.68 -13.36 5.15
CA SER A 185 -16.05 -14.64 5.39
C SER A 185 -16.86 -15.53 6.33
N TYR A 186 -16.71 -16.84 6.14
CA TYR A 186 -17.37 -17.87 6.94
C TYR A 186 -16.33 -18.88 7.44
N ALA A 187 -16.21 -18.97 8.76
CA ALA A 187 -15.34 -19.93 9.44
C ALA A 187 -16.03 -21.29 9.58
N PHE A 188 -15.57 -22.29 8.83
CA PHE A 188 -16.03 -23.67 8.98
C PHE A 188 -15.47 -24.29 10.26
N THR A 189 -14.16 -24.07 10.48
CA THR A 189 -13.39 -24.44 11.68
C THR A 189 -12.44 -23.30 12.04
N LYS A 190 -11.57 -23.47 13.03
CA LYS A 190 -10.52 -22.48 13.33
C LYS A 190 -9.47 -22.37 12.23
N ASP A 191 -9.32 -23.41 11.40
CA ASP A 191 -8.29 -23.51 10.37
C ASP A 191 -8.86 -23.41 8.95
N MET A 192 -10.19 -23.31 8.81
CA MET A 192 -10.88 -23.35 7.52
C MET A 192 -11.86 -22.19 7.38
N ASP A 193 -11.61 -21.31 6.43
CA ASP A 193 -12.49 -20.19 6.09
C ASP A 193 -12.73 -20.15 4.57
N ALA A 194 -13.93 -19.77 4.15
CA ALA A 194 -14.17 -19.27 2.78
C ALA A 194 -14.57 -17.81 2.84
N PHE A 195 -14.23 -17.04 1.81
CA PHE A 195 -14.63 -15.65 1.70
C PHE A 195 -14.98 -15.25 0.27
N VAL A 196 -15.78 -14.19 0.18
CA VAL A 196 -16.03 -13.44 -1.04
C VAL A 196 -15.62 -11.98 -0.78
N TYR A 197 -14.97 -11.38 -1.76
CA TYR A 197 -14.52 -9.98 -1.77
C TYR A 197 -14.99 -9.31 -3.06
N VAL A 198 -15.49 -8.08 -2.95
CA VAL A 198 -15.87 -7.25 -4.10
C VAL A 198 -15.31 -5.85 -3.89
N GLY A 199 -14.66 -5.29 -4.91
CA GLY A 199 -14.07 -3.95 -4.90
C GLY A 199 -14.49 -3.13 -6.11
N TYR A 200 -14.76 -1.84 -5.90
CA TYR A 200 -15.03 -0.87 -6.96
C TYR A 200 -14.62 0.55 -6.53
N PRO A 201 -13.32 0.89 -6.53
CA PRO A 201 -12.18 0.05 -6.94
C PRO A 201 -11.70 -0.95 -5.86
N GLY A 202 -10.82 -1.86 -6.24
CA GLY A 202 -10.15 -2.80 -5.34
C GLY A 202 -9.03 -3.58 -6.01
N GLU A 203 -8.47 -4.56 -5.31
CA GLU A 203 -7.31 -5.34 -5.76
C GLU A 203 -7.69 -6.80 -6.03
N PRO A 204 -7.43 -7.34 -7.24
CA PRO A 204 -7.63 -8.75 -7.54
C PRO A 204 -6.56 -9.62 -6.87
N ALA A 205 -6.80 -10.94 -6.87
CA ALA A 205 -5.84 -11.96 -6.45
C ALA A 205 -4.68 -12.10 -7.44
N LEU A 206 -3.89 -11.05 -7.63
CA LEU A 206 -2.77 -10.97 -8.56
C LEU A 206 -1.72 -10.03 -7.99
N GLY A 207 -0.50 -10.53 -7.81
CA GLY A 207 0.61 -9.70 -7.35
C GLY A 207 0.96 -9.87 -5.89
N ALA A 208 2.07 -9.21 -5.54
CA ALA A 208 2.50 -9.03 -4.16
C ALA A 208 1.62 -7.99 -3.45
N VAL A 209 1.79 -7.87 -2.13
CA VAL A 209 1.22 -6.75 -1.36
C VAL A 209 1.66 -5.43 -1.99
N ALA A 210 0.71 -4.53 -2.26
CA ALA A 210 0.97 -3.23 -2.85
C ALA A 210 2.01 -2.44 -2.03
N PHE A 211 2.92 -1.74 -2.70
CA PHE A 211 4.12 -1.17 -2.08
C PHE A 211 3.86 -0.29 -0.87
N MET A 212 2.77 0.49 -0.90
CA MET A 212 2.35 1.39 0.17
C MET A 212 1.98 0.64 1.46
N HIS A 213 1.60 -0.64 1.35
CA HIS A 213 1.21 -1.51 2.46
C HIS A 213 2.31 -2.49 2.89
N ARG A 214 3.48 -2.49 2.24
CA ARG A 214 4.59 -3.35 2.65
C ARG A 214 5.37 -2.73 3.82
N PRO A 215 5.53 -3.43 4.96
CA PRO A 215 6.30 -2.92 6.09
C PRO A 215 7.74 -2.49 5.74
N SER A 216 8.35 -3.15 4.76
CA SER A 216 9.70 -2.85 4.24
C SER A 216 9.79 -1.55 3.43
N ALA A 217 8.69 -1.08 2.85
CA ALA A 217 8.63 0.14 2.04
C ALA A 217 7.97 1.33 2.74
N LEU A 218 7.40 1.16 3.94
CA LEU A 218 6.62 2.20 4.63
C LEU A 218 7.30 3.57 4.75
N ASN A 219 8.63 3.63 4.80
CA ASN A 219 9.40 4.88 4.93
C ASN A 219 9.85 5.47 3.59
N ASN A 220 9.63 4.77 2.48
CA ASN A 220 9.99 5.21 1.14
C ASN A 220 8.74 5.81 0.47
N PRO A 221 8.75 7.11 0.10
CA PRO A 221 7.62 7.75 -0.57
C PRO A 221 7.52 7.41 -2.06
N ASP A 222 8.57 6.88 -2.68
CA ASP A 222 8.57 6.54 -4.11
C ASP A 222 7.89 5.19 -4.40
N ALA A 223 7.06 5.19 -5.44
CA ALA A 223 6.64 3.96 -6.10
C ALA A 223 7.88 3.17 -6.57
N PRO A 224 7.87 1.83 -6.50
CA PRO A 224 8.88 1.01 -7.14
C PRO A 224 8.83 1.13 -8.66
N LEU A 225 9.99 1.10 -9.31
CA LEU A 225 10.06 0.94 -10.77
C LEU A 225 9.38 -0.34 -11.26
N SER A 226 9.34 -1.35 -10.39
CA SER A 226 8.69 -2.65 -10.64
C SER A 226 7.16 -2.63 -10.50
N HIS A 227 6.53 -1.49 -10.19
CA HIS A 227 5.11 -1.39 -9.88
C HIS A 227 4.19 -2.00 -10.96
N HIS A 228 4.37 -1.59 -12.22
CA HIS A 228 3.58 -2.09 -13.37
C HIS A 228 3.85 -3.57 -13.74
N TRP A 229 4.79 -4.23 -13.09
CA TRP A 229 5.04 -5.67 -13.27
C TRP A 229 4.44 -6.53 -12.16
N VAL A 230 4.08 -5.93 -11.02
CA VAL A 230 3.88 -6.71 -9.78
C VAL A 230 2.57 -6.37 -9.09
N ASP A 231 2.24 -5.09 -8.90
CA ASP A 231 1.13 -4.66 -8.04
C ASP A 231 0.25 -3.54 -8.65
N ALA A 232 0.43 -3.14 -9.92
CA ALA A 232 -0.39 -2.09 -10.56
C ALA A 232 -1.91 -2.35 -10.57
N THR A 233 -2.37 -3.60 -10.49
CA THR A 233 -3.83 -3.91 -10.47
C THR A 233 -4.53 -3.55 -9.15
N HIS A 234 -3.85 -2.99 -8.16
CA HIS A 234 -4.37 -2.75 -6.82
C HIS A 234 -5.50 -1.69 -6.72
N ILE A 235 -5.68 -0.87 -7.76
CA ILE A 235 -6.71 0.18 -7.85
C ILE A 235 -7.77 -0.11 -8.93
N THR A 236 -8.00 -1.39 -9.24
CA THR A 236 -8.87 -1.78 -10.35
C THR A 236 -10.35 -1.45 -10.08
N PHE A 237 -10.98 -0.76 -11.02
CA PHE A 237 -12.42 -0.50 -11.02
C PHE A 237 -13.22 -1.72 -11.46
N GLY A 238 -13.53 -2.58 -10.49
CA GLY A 238 -14.38 -3.75 -10.66
C GLY A 238 -13.58 -5.03 -10.44
N VAL A 239 -13.71 -5.58 -9.24
CA VAL A 239 -13.04 -6.82 -8.81
C VAL A 239 -14.05 -7.69 -8.06
N ALA A 240 -14.05 -8.98 -8.36
CA ALA A 240 -14.74 -9.99 -7.58
C ALA A 240 -13.80 -11.17 -7.33
N THR A 241 -13.59 -11.50 -6.06
CA THR A 241 -12.65 -12.54 -5.61
C THR A 241 -13.37 -13.53 -4.72
N ILE A 242 -13.10 -14.82 -4.95
CA ILE A 242 -13.46 -15.90 -4.03
C ILE A 242 -12.15 -16.50 -3.51
N GLY A 243 -12.11 -16.83 -2.22
CA GLY A 243 -10.96 -17.51 -1.66
C GLY A 243 -11.31 -18.51 -0.57
N PHE A 244 -10.39 -19.44 -0.37
CA PHE A 244 -10.48 -20.50 0.63
C PHE A 244 -9.14 -20.62 1.36
N ARG A 245 -9.20 -20.63 2.69
CA ARG A 245 -8.06 -20.83 3.57
C ARG A 245 -8.11 -22.21 4.21
N TYR A 246 -6.96 -22.89 4.26
CA TYR A 246 -6.73 -24.07 5.07
C TYR A 246 -5.39 -23.93 5.81
N GLY A 247 -5.45 -23.73 7.13
CA GLY A 247 -4.27 -23.50 7.97
C GLY A 247 -3.46 -22.29 7.50
N GLU A 248 -2.21 -22.56 7.15
CA GLU A 248 -1.20 -21.62 6.65
C GLU A 248 -1.34 -21.31 5.16
N PHE A 249 -2.22 -21.99 4.43
CA PHE A 249 -2.42 -21.83 2.99
C PHE A 249 -3.72 -21.10 2.68
N LYS A 250 -3.70 -20.31 1.61
CA LYS A 250 -4.90 -19.73 1.01
C LYS A 250 -4.79 -19.76 -0.50
N VAL A 251 -5.86 -20.20 -1.15
CA VAL A 251 -6.05 -20.16 -2.60
C VAL A 251 -7.21 -19.24 -2.92
N GLU A 252 -7.05 -18.44 -3.96
CA GLU A 252 -8.03 -17.43 -4.37
C GLU A 252 -7.99 -17.24 -5.88
N GLY A 253 -9.15 -16.85 -6.43
CA GLY A 253 -9.34 -16.56 -7.84
C GLY A 253 -10.20 -15.31 -8.01
N SER A 254 -9.88 -14.51 -9.03
CA SER A 254 -10.54 -13.23 -9.29
C SER A 254 -11.02 -13.10 -10.72
N SER A 255 -12.14 -12.39 -10.89
CA SER A 255 -12.53 -11.76 -12.15
C SER A 255 -12.50 -10.25 -11.94
N PHE A 256 -11.88 -9.52 -12.86
CA PHE A 256 -11.64 -8.09 -12.71
C PHE A 256 -11.55 -7.37 -14.05
N THR A 257 -11.55 -6.04 -14.02
CA THR A 257 -11.28 -5.18 -15.18
C THR A 257 -9.77 -5.11 -15.42
N GLY A 258 -9.27 -5.58 -16.57
CA GLY A 258 -7.82 -5.57 -16.85
C GLY A 258 -7.23 -4.19 -17.13
N ARG A 259 -8.07 -3.28 -17.64
CA ARG A 259 -7.73 -1.90 -17.98
C ARG A 259 -7.35 -1.12 -16.72
N GLU A 260 -6.19 -0.47 -16.75
CA GLU A 260 -5.77 0.48 -15.71
C GLU A 260 -6.73 1.69 -15.66
N PRO A 261 -6.86 2.37 -14.51
CA PRO A 261 -7.68 3.57 -14.42
C PRO A 261 -7.28 4.65 -15.43
N ASN A 262 -8.26 5.42 -15.89
CA ASN A 262 -8.03 6.48 -16.85
C ASN A 262 -7.50 7.77 -16.18
N GLU A 263 -7.21 8.81 -16.96
CA GLU A 263 -6.66 10.07 -16.47
C GLU A 263 -7.61 10.95 -15.61
N HIS A 264 -8.88 10.59 -15.49
CA HIS A 264 -9.94 11.33 -14.80
C HIS A 264 -10.04 10.94 -13.32
N ARG A 265 -9.09 11.45 -12.53
CA ARG A 265 -8.82 11.10 -11.11
C ARG A 265 -9.96 11.21 -10.08
N TYR A 266 -11.14 11.65 -10.48
CA TYR A 266 -12.28 11.90 -9.59
C TYR A 266 -13.55 11.13 -9.97
N ASP A 267 -13.57 10.48 -11.12
CA ASP A 267 -14.73 9.69 -11.56
C ASP A 267 -14.56 8.21 -11.22
N PHE A 268 -15.48 7.40 -11.74
CA PHE A 268 -15.45 5.95 -11.54
C PHE A 268 -15.40 5.31 -12.90
N ASP A 269 -14.37 4.50 -13.10
CA ASP A 269 -14.19 3.79 -14.35
C ASP A 269 -15.21 2.69 -14.55
N LYS A 270 -15.48 2.35 -15.82
CA LYS A 270 -16.45 1.32 -16.15
C LYS A 270 -15.92 -0.08 -15.78
N PRO A 271 -16.63 -0.86 -14.95
CA PRO A 271 -16.22 -2.22 -14.66
C PRO A 271 -16.48 -3.13 -15.86
N ARG A 272 -15.49 -3.93 -16.26
CA ARG A 272 -15.51 -4.78 -17.47
C ARG A 272 -15.50 -6.28 -17.16
N PHE A 273 -14.85 -6.70 -16.07
CA PHE A 273 -14.72 -8.12 -15.69
C PHE A 273 -14.21 -9.02 -16.84
N ASP A 274 -13.26 -8.50 -17.62
CA ASP A 274 -12.70 -9.12 -18.82
C ASP A 274 -11.36 -9.83 -18.58
N SER A 275 -10.89 -9.81 -17.33
CA SER A 275 -9.60 -10.32 -16.89
C SER A 275 -9.73 -11.25 -15.69
N TYR A 276 -8.76 -12.15 -15.51
CA TYR A 276 -8.85 -13.23 -14.53
C TYR A 276 -7.49 -13.55 -13.92
N SER A 277 -7.46 -13.93 -12.64
CA SER A 277 -6.23 -14.33 -11.97
C SER A 277 -6.46 -15.39 -10.91
N GLY A 278 -5.37 -16.02 -10.50
CA GLY A 278 -5.31 -16.86 -9.31
C GLY A 278 -4.05 -16.61 -8.49
N ARG A 279 -4.16 -16.72 -7.17
CA ARG A 279 -3.04 -16.61 -6.24
C ARG A 279 -3.06 -17.74 -5.21
N LEU A 280 -1.87 -18.25 -4.92
CA LEU A 280 -1.60 -19.13 -3.79
C LEU A 280 -0.74 -18.35 -2.79
N SER A 281 -1.19 -18.26 -1.55
CA SER A 281 -0.45 -17.68 -0.43
C SER A 281 -0.11 -18.73 0.61
N PHE A 282 1.05 -18.58 1.24
CA PHE A 282 1.54 -19.48 2.28
C PHE A 282 2.33 -18.72 3.35
N ASN A 283 1.90 -18.82 4.61
CA ASN A 283 2.63 -18.26 5.77
C ASN A 283 3.14 -19.42 6.64
N PRO A 284 4.35 -19.96 6.41
CA PRO A 284 4.87 -21.13 7.11
C PRO A 284 5.03 -20.91 8.63
N ASP A 285 5.26 -19.67 9.02
CA ASP A 285 5.33 -19.24 10.41
C ASP A 285 4.87 -17.77 10.53
N LYS A 286 4.98 -17.20 11.72
CA LYS A 286 4.54 -15.83 11.99
C LYS A 286 5.40 -14.77 11.28
N ASN A 287 6.62 -15.09 10.87
CA ASN A 287 7.60 -14.14 10.34
C ASN A 287 7.63 -14.10 8.81
N TRP A 288 7.10 -15.12 8.12
CA TRP A 288 7.11 -15.22 6.66
C TRP A 288 5.72 -15.16 6.02
N ALA A 289 5.63 -14.50 4.87
CA ALA A 289 4.51 -14.59 3.94
C ALA A 289 5.04 -14.77 2.52
N LEU A 290 4.56 -15.81 1.84
CA LEU A 290 4.98 -16.19 0.50
C LEU A 290 3.76 -16.19 -0.42
N GLN A 291 3.93 -15.81 -1.68
CA GLN A 291 2.88 -15.96 -2.69
C GLN A 291 3.44 -16.24 -4.08
N VAL A 292 2.61 -16.91 -4.89
CA VAL A 292 2.75 -16.97 -6.34
C VAL A 292 1.39 -16.70 -6.96
N SER A 293 1.35 -15.93 -8.03
CA SER A 293 0.12 -15.60 -8.74
C SER A 293 0.33 -15.54 -10.25
N HIS A 294 -0.73 -15.81 -10.99
CA HIS A 294 -0.77 -15.67 -12.44
C HIS A 294 -2.11 -15.08 -12.87
N GLY A 295 -2.10 -14.22 -13.88
CA GLY A 295 -3.31 -13.62 -14.41
C GLY A 295 -3.18 -13.21 -15.87
N PHE A 296 -4.34 -13.19 -16.53
CA PHE A 296 -4.53 -12.64 -17.86
C PHE A 296 -5.19 -11.26 -17.73
N LEU A 297 -4.55 -10.23 -18.30
CA LEU A 297 -5.04 -8.87 -18.34
C LEU A 297 -5.40 -8.53 -19.78
N LYS A 298 -6.67 -8.19 -19.99
CA LYS A 298 -7.19 -7.76 -21.29
C LYS A 298 -6.84 -6.29 -21.51
N GLN A 299 -5.92 -6.03 -22.45
CA GLN A 299 -5.56 -4.68 -22.90
C GLN A 299 -5.37 -3.68 -21.75
N PRO A 300 -4.43 -3.90 -20.81
CA PRO A 300 -4.29 -3.08 -19.61
C PRO A 300 -3.96 -1.62 -19.94
N GLU A 301 -3.11 -1.39 -20.94
CA GLU A 301 -2.68 -0.04 -21.35
C GLU A 301 -3.69 0.62 -22.31
N GLU A 302 -3.85 1.94 -22.18
CA GLU A 302 -4.74 2.70 -23.08
C GLU A 302 -4.16 2.92 -24.46
N LEU A 303 -2.88 3.30 -24.52
CA LEU A 303 -2.20 3.66 -25.75
C LEU A 303 -1.76 2.41 -26.55
N HIS A 304 -1.65 1.26 -25.87
CA HIS A 304 -1.10 0.02 -26.42
C HIS A 304 -2.01 -1.17 -26.06
N PRO A 305 -3.03 -1.46 -26.87
CA PRO A 305 -4.13 -2.34 -26.50
C PRO A 305 -3.79 -3.83 -26.66
N ASP A 306 -2.64 -4.25 -26.14
CA ASP A 306 -2.18 -5.64 -26.18
C ASP A 306 -2.57 -6.41 -24.91
N ASP A 307 -2.82 -7.71 -25.04
CA ASP A 307 -3.11 -8.56 -23.89
C ASP A 307 -1.83 -9.00 -23.17
N VAL A 308 -1.86 -9.01 -21.84
CA VAL A 308 -0.70 -9.33 -21.01
C VAL A 308 -0.98 -10.54 -20.11
N ASN A 309 -0.08 -11.52 -20.13
CA ASN A 309 -0.04 -12.57 -19.11
C ASN A 309 0.98 -12.19 -18.04
N ARG A 310 0.51 -11.92 -16.83
CA ARG A 310 1.35 -11.51 -15.69
C ARG A 310 1.57 -12.67 -14.75
N THR A 311 2.82 -12.92 -14.38
CA THR A 311 3.21 -13.90 -13.36
C THR A 311 4.04 -13.22 -12.30
N THR A 312 3.74 -13.47 -11.03
CA THR A 312 4.49 -12.87 -9.91
C THR A 312 4.80 -13.89 -8.83
N ALA A 313 5.87 -13.64 -8.09
CA ALA A 313 6.17 -14.33 -6.85
C ALA A 313 6.77 -13.33 -5.85
N SER A 314 6.47 -13.49 -4.56
CA SER A 314 7.08 -12.67 -3.53
C SER A 314 7.28 -13.41 -2.21
N ALA A 315 8.25 -12.93 -1.45
CA ALA A 315 8.55 -13.35 -0.09
C ALA A 315 8.73 -12.12 0.79
N THR A 316 7.89 -11.99 1.81
CA THR A 316 7.95 -10.92 2.81
C THR A 316 8.32 -11.51 4.16
N TYR A 317 9.26 -10.86 4.83
CA TYR A 317 9.75 -11.22 6.15
C TYR A 317 9.59 -10.06 7.13
N SER A 318 9.10 -10.35 8.33
CA SER A 318 9.01 -9.39 9.43
C SER A 318 9.55 -9.99 10.72
N LEU A 319 10.44 -9.26 11.39
CA LEU A 319 11.05 -9.64 12.65
C LEU A 319 10.93 -8.51 13.68
N PRO A 320 10.08 -8.67 14.72
CA PRO A 320 10.05 -7.77 15.85
C PRO A 320 11.39 -7.81 16.61
N LEU A 321 11.86 -6.63 17.02
CA LEU A 321 13.08 -6.39 17.78
C LEU A 321 12.73 -5.72 19.12
N ALA A 322 13.72 -5.52 19.98
CA ALA A 322 13.55 -4.74 21.21
C ALA A 322 13.24 -3.26 20.94
N ASP A 323 12.74 -2.55 21.96
CA ASP A 323 12.44 -1.10 21.91
C ASP A 323 11.42 -0.69 20.84
N ASP A 324 10.33 -1.46 20.67
CA ASP A 324 9.34 -1.27 19.60
C ASP A 324 10.00 -1.18 18.21
N GLY A 325 11.09 -1.93 18.00
CA GLY A 325 11.83 -1.99 16.75
C GLY A 325 11.40 -3.15 15.86
N TRP A 326 11.63 -3.03 14.55
CA TRP A 326 11.38 -4.10 13.59
C TRP A 326 12.49 -4.15 12.54
N PHE A 327 12.71 -5.35 12.00
CA PHE A 327 13.36 -5.56 10.72
C PHE A 327 12.32 -6.13 9.75
N ASN A 328 12.15 -5.51 8.58
CA ASN A 328 11.26 -5.98 7.53
C ASN A 328 12.02 -6.06 6.22
N ALA A 329 11.74 -7.09 5.43
CA ALA A 329 12.31 -7.26 4.11
C ALA A 329 11.28 -7.86 3.15
N THR A 330 11.32 -7.46 1.89
CA THR A 330 10.53 -8.08 0.81
C THR A 330 11.43 -8.32 -0.39
N ALA A 331 11.35 -9.52 -0.94
CA ALA A 331 11.87 -9.85 -2.25
C ALA A 331 10.70 -10.21 -3.17
N LEU A 332 10.68 -9.69 -4.39
CA LEU A 332 9.64 -10.00 -5.35
C LEU A 332 10.18 -10.09 -6.77
N TRP A 333 9.44 -10.78 -7.62
CA TRP A 333 9.69 -10.93 -9.04
C TRP A 333 8.35 -10.88 -9.79
N GLY A 334 8.35 -10.17 -10.91
CA GLY A 334 7.23 -10.07 -11.84
C GLY A 334 7.68 -10.32 -13.27
N MET A 335 6.80 -10.89 -14.08
CA MET A 335 6.99 -11.05 -15.51
C MET A 335 5.70 -10.68 -16.24
N ASN A 336 5.80 -9.74 -17.18
CA ASN A 336 4.75 -9.44 -18.15
C ASN A 336 5.11 -10.13 -19.47
N LYS A 337 4.15 -10.88 -20.04
CA LYS A 337 4.30 -11.53 -21.34
C LYS A 337 3.19 -11.07 -22.28
N THR A 338 3.59 -10.29 -23.27
CA THR A 338 2.75 -9.85 -24.38
C THR A 338 2.90 -10.81 -25.57
N GLN A 339 1.85 -10.95 -26.39
CA GLN A 339 1.91 -11.80 -27.57
C GLN A 339 2.96 -11.28 -28.57
N GLY A 340 3.85 -12.16 -29.06
CA GLY A 340 4.86 -11.80 -30.06
C GLY A 340 6.15 -11.18 -29.50
N HIS A 341 6.19 -10.84 -28.21
CA HIS A 341 7.36 -10.30 -27.51
C HIS A 341 7.90 -11.30 -26.50
N ASP A 342 9.19 -11.20 -26.13
CA ASP A 342 9.75 -11.95 -25.02
C ASP A 342 9.15 -11.49 -23.67
N GLY A 343 9.34 -12.30 -22.62
CA GLY A 343 8.88 -11.90 -21.28
C GLY A 343 9.75 -10.77 -20.73
N GLU A 344 9.11 -9.71 -20.24
CA GLU A 344 9.79 -8.61 -19.57
C GLU A 344 9.75 -8.82 -18.07
N HIS A 345 10.92 -8.77 -17.43
CA HIS A 345 11.07 -9.11 -16.03
C HIS A 345 11.35 -7.88 -15.16
N ALA A 346 10.77 -7.90 -13.97
CA ALA A 346 11.11 -7.01 -12.87
C ALA A 346 11.46 -7.84 -11.64
N ALA A 347 12.46 -7.39 -10.88
CA ALA A 347 12.83 -7.96 -9.60
C ALA A 347 13.16 -6.83 -8.62
N LEU A 348 12.80 -7.03 -7.36
CA LEU A 348 13.02 -6.04 -6.31
C LEU A 348 13.43 -6.75 -5.01
N LEU A 349 14.36 -6.12 -4.31
CA LEU A 349 14.71 -6.43 -2.93
C LEU A 349 14.67 -5.13 -2.12
N GLU A 350 13.79 -5.06 -1.13
CA GLU A 350 13.66 -3.92 -0.22
C GLU A 350 13.76 -4.37 1.23
N ALA A 351 14.30 -3.49 2.08
CA ALA A 351 14.37 -3.73 3.52
C ALA A 351 14.29 -2.43 4.31
N SER A 352 13.74 -2.54 5.51
CA SER A 352 13.72 -1.48 6.51
C SER A 352 14.12 -2.03 7.87
N TRP A 353 14.89 -1.24 8.61
CA TRP A 353 15.16 -1.44 10.01
C TRP A 353 14.72 -0.21 10.78
N ASN A 354 13.88 -0.38 11.80
CA ASN A 354 13.45 0.69 12.68
C ASN A 354 13.74 0.35 14.13
N ARG A 355 14.18 1.35 14.89
CA ARG A 355 14.41 1.24 16.33
C ARG A 355 14.21 2.59 17.00
N LYS A 356 13.37 2.63 18.05
CA LYS A 356 12.99 3.87 18.73
C LYS A 356 12.43 4.88 17.72
N LYS A 357 13.18 5.97 17.46
CA LYS A 357 12.80 7.05 16.55
C LYS A 357 13.41 6.94 15.16
N LEU A 358 14.43 6.11 14.98
CA LEU A 358 15.18 6.03 13.73
C LEU A 358 14.69 4.85 12.90
N ALA A 359 14.48 5.09 11.61
CA ALA A 359 14.37 4.07 10.59
C ALA A 359 15.42 4.28 9.50
N VAL A 360 16.03 3.20 9.04
CA VAL A 360 16.92 3.14 7.89
C VAL A 360 16.32 2.13 6.92
N TYR A 361 16.28 2.48 5.65
CA TYR A 361 15.68 1.62 4.64
C TYR A 361 16.44 1.72 3.32
N GLY A 362 16.24 0.72 2.48
CA GLY A 362 16.82 0.68 1.15
C GLY A 362 16.07 -0.27 0.23
N ARG A 363 16.26 -0.05 -1.07
CA ARG A 363 15.60 -0.79 -2.15
C ARG A 363 16.59 -0.96 -3.30
N TYR A 364 16.70 -2.17 -3.81
CA TYR A 364 17.33 -2.47 -5.10
C TYR A 364 16.26 -2.97 -6.06
N GLU A 365 16.29 -2.47 -7.29
CA GLU A 365 15.37 -2.85 -8.35
C GLU A 365 16.14 -3.15 -9.63
N PHE A 366 15.65 -4.16 -10.34
CA PHE A 366 16.01 -4.47 -11.72
C PHE A 366 14.71 -4.57 -12.51
N VAL A 367 14.58 -3.78 -13.58
CA VAL A 367 13.39 -3.79 -14.45
C VAL A 367 13.82 -3.77 -15.89
N GLN A 368 13.23 -4.61 -16.71
CA GLN A 368 13.37 -4.57 -18.17
C GLN A 368 12.28 -3.69 -18.75
N LYS A 369 12.66 -2.60 -19.41
CA LYS A 369 11.72 -1.67 -20.05
C LYS A 369 11.94 -1.64 -21.56
N SER A 370 10.87 -1.77 -22.33
CA SER A 370 10.94 -1.62 -23.78
C SER A 370 11.17 -0.16 -24.20
N SER A 371 11.49 0.04 -25.47
CA SER A 371 11.48 1.38 -26.07
C SER A 371 10.12 2.07 -25.94
N GLU A 372 9.03 1.30 -26.03
CA GLU A 372 7.66 1.79 -25.89
C GLU A 372 7.40 2.32 -24.47
N GLU A 373 7.74 1.53 -23.45
CA GLU A 373 7.63 1.90 -22.03
C GLU A 373 8.40 3.19 -21.71
N LEU A 374 9.54 3.42 -22.36
CA LEU A 374 10.35 4.63 -22.17
C LEU A 374 10.00 5.76 -23.16
N SER A 375 8.93 5.59 -23.96
CA SER A 375 8.51 6.50 -25.02
C SER A 375 9.68 6.93 -25.93
N LEU A 376 10.48 5.97 -26.37
CA LEU A 376 11.67 6.18 -27.20
C LEU A 376 11.34 6.09 -28.68
N PRO A 377 11.89 6.98 -29.54
CA PRO A 377 11.63 6.92 -30.98
C PRO A 377 12.18 5.63 -31.62
N ASP A 378 11.30 4.86 -32.26
CA ASP A 378 11.65 3.60 -32.94
C ASP A 378 12.76 3.76 -33.97
N ALA A 379 12.81 4.91 -34.66
CA ALA A 379 13.84 5.21 -35.66
C ALA A 379 15.28 5.20 -35.10
N ILE A 380 15.43 5.39 -33.78
CA ILE A 380 16.73 5.45 -33.10
C ILE A 380 16.92 4.21 -32.22
N TYR A 381 15.86 3.78 -31.54
CA TYR A 381 15.95 2.76 -30.49
C TYR A 381 15.46 1.38 -30.93
N GLY A 382 14.57 1.30 -31.93
CA GLY A 382 13.90 0.07 -32.38
C GLY A 382 13.17 -0.65 -31.25
N ASP A 383 12.87 -1.93 -31.41
CA ASP A 383 12.17 -2.75 -30.39
C ASP A 383 13.13 -3.26 -29.29
N SER A 384 14.02 -2.40 -28.80
CA SER A 384 15.01 -2.76 -27.80
C SER A 384 14.40 -2.85 -26.39
N VAL A 385 14.96 -3.74 -25.58
CA VAL A 385 14.66 -3.83 -24.14
C VAL A 385 15.88 -3.35 -23.35
N PHE A 386 15.64 -2.42 -22.42
CA PHE A 386 16.65 -1.77 -21.60
C PHE A 386 16.57 -2.27 -20.15
N PRO A 387 17.61 -2.93 -19.62
CA PRO A 387 17.68 -3.21 -18.20
C PRO A 387 17.95 -1.91 -17.43
N VAL A 388 17.10 -1.59 -16.49
CA VAL A 388 17.22 -0.47 -15.56
C VAL A 388 17.49 -1.03 -14.17
N ASN A 389 18.58 -0.58 -13.56
CA ASN A 389 18.90 -0.87 -12.18
C ASN A 389 18.72 0.40 -11.35
N ALA A 390 18.12 0.29 -10.18
CA ALA A 390 18.01 1.38 -9.22
C ALA A 390 18.43 0.91 -7.83
N VAL A 391 19.20 1.74 -7.12
CA VAL A 391 19.53 1.56 -5.70
C VAL A 391 19.09 2.82 -4.96
N THR A 392 18.17 2.65 -4.02
CA THR A 392 17.68 3.71 -3.14
C THR A 392 18.09 3.41 -1.71
N ALA A 393 18.57 4.42 -0.99
CA ALA A 393 18.86 4.35 0.44
C ALA A 393 18.35 5.60 1.14
N GLY A 394 17.66 5.42 2.26
CA GLY A 394 17.05 6.52 2.98
C GLY A 394 17.00 6.32 4.49
N LEU A 395 16.70 7.42 5.16
CA LEU A 395 16.53 7.48 6.60
C LEU A 395 15.27 8.28 6.96
N SER A 396 14.63 7.89 8.05
CA SER A 396 13.48 8.59 8.62
C SER A 396 13.65 8.69 10.13
N TYR A 397 13.31 9.85 10.70
CA TYR A 397 13.43 10.11 12.13
C TYR A 397 12.13 10.70 12.69
N ASP A 398 11.53 10.00 13.65
CA ASP A 398 10.36 10.47 14.40
C ASP A 398 10.71 11.70 15.26
N LEU A 399 10.20 12.86 14.88
CA LEU A 399 10.42 14.11 15.59
C LEU A 399 9.59 14.13 16.88
N TYR A 400 8.27 14.01 16.73
CA TYR A 400 7.30 14.09 17.82
C TYR A 400 6.01 13.34 17.46
N SER A 401 5.13 13.16 18.46
CA SER A 401 3.82 12.55 18.31
C SER A 401 2.75 13.50 18.85
N ILE A 402 1.60 13.57 18.17
CA ILE A 402 0.41 14.29 18.64
C ILE A 402 -0.76 13.31 18.61
N GLY A 403 -1.27 12.97 19.80
CA GLY A 403 -2.33 11.96 19.94
C GLY A 403 -1.91 10.60 19.36
N LYS A 404 -2.69 10.11 18.39
CA LYS A 404 -2.43 8.83 17.69
C LYS A 404 -1.58 8.97 16.42
N PHE A 405 -0.99 10.14 16.18
CA PHE A 405 -0.19 10.41 14.98
C PHE A 405 1.27 10.72 15.34
N LYS A 406 2.17 10.31 14.45
CA LYS A 406 3.59 10.60 14.47
C LYS A 406 3.95 11.55 13.33
N PHE A 407 4.91 12.41 13.61
CA PHE A 407 5.50 13.35 12.68
C PHE A 407 6.99 13.02 12.57
N ALA A 408 7.44 12.69 11.37
CA ALA A 408 8.81 12.34 11.07
C ALA A 408 9.40 13.26 9.99
N ALA A 409 10.72 13.34 9.97
CA ALA A 409 11.47 13.93 8.86
C ALA A 409 12.44 12.90 8.32
N GLY A 410 12.68 12.92 7.02
CA GLY A 410 13.58 11.99 6.37
C GLY A 410 14.07 12.49 5.03
N GLY A 411 14.83 11.62 4.37
CA GLY A 411 15.29 11.82 3.02
C GLY A 411 15.92 10.55 2.48
N GLN A 412 16.03 10.48 1.16
CA GLN A 412 16.68 9.39 0.47
C GLN A 412 17.47 9.87 -0.74
N MET A 413 18.35 9.00 -1.22
CA MET A 413 19.06 9.14 -2.47
C MET A 413 18.85 7.89 -3.31
N SER A 414 18.69 8.08 -4.62
CA SER A 414 18.57 7.01 -5.60
C SER A 414 19.68 7.13 -6.65
N PHE A 415 20.24 6.00 -7.03
CA PHE A 415 21.26 5.88 -8.08
C PHE A 415 20.75 4.90 -9.12
N TYR A 416 20.80 5.30 -10.39
CA TYR A 416 20.33 4.47 -11.48
C TYR A 416 21.47 4.09 -12.42
N SER A 417 21.35 2.92 -13.03
CA SER A 417 22.27 2.43 -14.06
C SER A 417 21.50 1.67 -15.13
N THR A 418 21.76 2.02 -16.38
CA THR A 418 21.11 1.42 -17.55
C THR A 418 22.06 1.35 -18.75
N SER A 419 21.56 0.97 -19.91
CA SER A 419 22.33 0.92 -21.16
C SER A 419 22.90 2.28 -21.53
N SER A 420 24.16 2.32 -21.99
CA SER A 420 24.80 3.55 -22.47
C SER A 420 24.11 4.17 -23.70
N ARG A 421 23.23 3.43 -24.37
CA ARG A 421 22.36 3.97 -25.42
C ARG A 421 21.40 5.05 -24.90
N LEU A 422 21.10 5.03 -23.60
CA LEU A 422 20.22 5.98 -22.93
C LEU A 422 20.97 7.16 -22.30
N ASP A 423 22.31 7.17 -22.33
CA ASP A 423 23.13 8.24 -21.74
C ASP A 423 22.81 9.63 -22.32
N GLY A 424 22.40 9.71 -23.59
CA GLY A 424 21.99 10.97 -24.21
C GLY A 424 20.70 11.57 -23.62
N LEU A 425 19.86 10.74 -22.99
CA LEU A 425 18.60 11.16 -22.37
C LEU A 425 18.73 11.34 -20.85
N TYR A 426 19.46 10.45 -20.20
CA TYR A 426 19.53 10.37 -18.75
C TYR A 426 20.88 10.82 -18.17
N GLY A 427 21.91 10.98 -18.99
CA GLY A 427 23.28 11.16 -18.53
C GLY A 427 23.88 9.86 -17.96
N ASN A 428 25.18 9.90 -17.71
CA ASN A 428 25.91 8.75 -17.16
C ASN A 428 25.61 8.60 -15.66
N ASN A 429 24.88 7.54 -15.30
CA ASN A 429 24.45 7.21 -13.93
C ASN A 429 23.68 8.36 -13.28
N PRO A 430 22.42 8.61 -13.67
CA PRO A 430 21.64 9.67 -13.06
C PRO A 430 21.39 9.35 -11.59
N MET A 431 21.18 10.42 -10.82
CA MET A 431 20.98 10.35 -9.38
C MET A 431 19.82 11.23 -8.99
N ALA A 432 19.02 10.77 -8.04
CA ALA A 432 17.93 11.54 -7.46
C ALA A 432 18.13 11.70 -5.96
N PHE A 433 17.55 12.76 -5.39
CA PHE A 433 17.43 12.91 -3.96
C PHE A 433 16.07 13.53 -3.61
N GLU A 434 15.66 13.29 -2.38
CA GLU A 434 14.48 13.94 -1.83
C GLU A 434 14.63 14.12 -0.32
N VAL A 435 13.88 15.10 0.19
CA VAL A 435 13.70 15.35 1.61
C VAL A 435 12.22 15.48 1.90
N TYR A 436 11.77 14.93 3.02
CA TYR A 436 10.35 14.88 3.33
C TYR A 436 10.04 15.11 4.81
N LEU A 437 8.82 15.60 5.04
CA LEU A 437 8.08 15.42 6.28
C LEU A 437 7.05 14.32 6.08
N ARG A 438 6.86 13.49 7.10
CA ARG A 438 5.92 12.38 7.07
C ARG A 438 4.95 12.45 8.24
N VAL A 439 3.66 12.24 7.97
CA VAL A 439 2.61 12.08 8.98
C VAL A 439 1.99 10.69 8.84
N TYR A 440 1.98 9.93 9.93
CA TYR A 440 1.45 8.57 9.93
C TYR A 440 0.92 8.17 11.32
N PRO A 441 0.00 7.20 11.43
CA PRO A 441 -0.49 6.72 12.72
C PRO A 441 0.61 6.09 13.57
N SER A 442 0.43 6.15 14.88
CA SER A 442 1.27 5.43 15.84
C SER A 442 1.11 3.91 15.71
N LEU A 443 2.17 3.19 16.10
CA LEU A 443 2.16 1.74 16.19
C LEU A 443 1.05 1.28 17.16
N MET A 444 0.28 0.30 16.75
CA MET A 444 -0.71 -0.33 17.60
C MET A 444 0.00 -1.25 18.60
N LYS A 445 -0.17 -0.94 19.89
CA LYS A 445 0.21 -1.87 20.97
C LYS A 445 -0.90 -2.90 21.08
N MET A 446 -0.60 -4.12 20.66
CA MET A 446 -1.53 -5.26 20.73
C MET A 446 -1.64 -5.82 22.13
#